data_AF-A0A0S2EUD3-F1
#
_entry.id   AF-A0A0S2EUD3-F1
#
_cell.length_a   1.000
_cell.length_b   1.000
_cell.length_c   1.000
_cell.angle_alpha   90.00
_cell.angle_beta   90.00
_cell.angle_gamma   90.00
#
_symmetry.space_group_name_H-M   'P 1'
#
loop_
_entity.id
_entity.type
_entity.pdbx_description
1 polymer ?
#
loop_
_entity_poly.entity_id
_entity_poly.type
_entity_poly.pdbx_seq_one_letter_code
_entity_poly.pdbx_strand_id
1 'polypeptide(L)'
;MIRGSIEFVTSDSIQGWIFSEDGRIRERTILAFRDDVCIGAGKVNMFRADLADAGIGDGHLGFSFPISVAADETGAVFLKLEGSDAVILQSGATIATGAKAETRLDRAEMRTRLAALKWALKHGRIPQSDFDFLRILWSFGAYERGLSRRVPTSETPVLDKPVTVAAQLFESYLGLDAQLEQVEMMQGEALQAEIRRVASLPDAAPLLAFYSTDRARLRVMEGTHVSSAAGDAPQGTLSDYTLTAENLVVIDIRASAELVVPPGGRVIALSASPAIA
;
A
#
# COMPACT_ATOMS: atom_id res chain seq x y z
N MET A 1 -11.84 18.10 -24.18
CA MET A 1 -12.55 17.24 -23.19
C MET A 1 -11.59 16.88 -22.06
N ILE A 2 -12.05 16.84 -20.81
CA ILE A 2 -11.25 16.37 -19.66
C ILE A 2 -11.59 14.90 -19.38
N ARG A 3 -10.57 14.09 -19.19
CA ARG A 3 -10.65 12.68 -18.76
C ARG A 3 -9.78 12.51 -17.52
N GLY A 4 -10.09 11.55 -16.68
CA GLY A 4 -9.26 11.27 -15.52
C GLY A 4 -9.85 10.16 -14.68
N SER A 5 -9.02 9.63 -13.79
CA SER A 5 -9.45 8.64 -12.80
C SER A 5 -8.83 8.99 -11.47
N ILE A 6 -9.68 9.02 -10.44
CA ILE A 6 -9.28 8.89 -9.04
C ILE A 6 -9.11 7.40 -8.82
N GLU A 7 -7.88 6.98 -8.52
CA GLU A 7 -7.54 5.56 -8.41
C GLU A 7 -7.35 5.13 -6.97
N PHE A 8 -7.03 6.10 -6.10
CA PHE A 8 -6.74 5.84 -4.71
C PHE A 8 -7.15 7.04 -3.84
N VAL A 9 -7.93 6.79 -2.80
CA VAL A 9 -8.35 7.81 -1.83
C VAL A 9 -8.27 7.23 -0.42
N THR A 10 -7.49 7.87 0.43
CA THR A 10 -7.46 7.64 1.87
C THR A 10 -7.96 8.88 2.61
N SER A 11 -8.08 8.80 3.93
CA SER A 11 -8.39 9.96 4.79
C SER A 11 -7.33 11.06 4.74
N ASP A 12 -6.10 10.72 4.34
CA ASP A 12 -4.94 11.61 4.33
C ASP A 12 -4.37 11.90 2.93
N SER A 13 -4.81 11.19 1.89
CA SER A 13 -4.27 11.35 0.54
C SER A 13 -5.25 11.03 -0.56
N ILE A 14 -5.06 11.65 -1.72
CA ILE A 14 -5.75 11.30 -2.95
C ILE A 14 -4.74 11.17 -4.09
N GLN A 15 -4.96 10.17 -4.95
CA GLN A 15 -4.15 9.93 -6.13
C GLN A 15 -5.00 9.55 -7.33
N GLY A 16 -4.49 9.92 -8.49
CA GLY A 16 -5.04 9.52 -9.76
C GLY A 16 -4.33 10.21 -10.90
N TRP A 17 -5.03 10.35 -12.01
CA TRP A 17 -4.55 11.07 -13.18
C TRP A 17 -5.65 11.90 -13.81
N ILE A 18 -5.22 12.96 -14.51
CA ILE A 18 -6.09 13.82 -15.28
C ILE A 18 -5.46 14.13 -16.63
N PHE A 19 -6.27 14.17 -17.66
CA PHE A 19 -5.90 14.50 -19.01
C PHE A 19 -6.88 15.52 -19.56
N SER A 20 -6.38 16.50 -20.30
CA SER A 20 -7.20 17.43 -21.07
C SER A 20 -6.65 17.51 -22.49
N GLU A 21 -7.55 17.43 -23.47
CA GLU A 21 -7.21 17.53 -24.89
C GLU A 21 -6.58 18.88 -25.28
N ASP A 22 -6.78 19.93 -24.47
CA ASP A 22 -6.15 21.23 -24.69
C ASP A 22 -4.66 21.28 -24.28
N GLY A 23 -4.16 20.21 -23.63
CA GLY A 23 -2.77 20.07 -23.20
C GLY A 23 -2.36 21.00 -22.05
N ARG A 24 -3.28 21.77 -21.45
CA ARG A 24 -2.96 22.83 -20.48
C ARG A 24 -3.01 22.40 -19.01
N ILE A 25 -2.96 21.10 -18.77
CA ILE A 25 -3.22 20.53 -17.45
C ILE A 25 -1.97 20.30 -16.60
N ARG A 26 -0.80 20.23 -17.24
CA ARG A 26 0.47 20.06 -16.55
C ARG A 26 0.75 21.24 -15.62
N GLU A 27 1.27 20.94 -14.42
CA GLU A 27 1.54 21.89 -13.33
C GLU A 27 0.31 22.66 -12.80
N ARG A 28 -0.90 22.35 -13.29
CA ARG A 28 -2.12 22.95 -12.75
C ARG A 28 -2.42 22.40 -11.37
N THR A 29 -3.01 23.24 -10.54
CA THR A 29 -3.55 22.84 -9.25
C THR A 29 -4.90 22.15 -9.45
N ILE A 30 -5.03 20.97 -8.87
CA ILE A 30 -6.29 20.28 -8.62
C ILE A 30 -6.68 20.52 -7.16
N LEU A 31 -7.98 20.70 -6.94
CA LEU A 31 -8.61 20.84 -5.65
C LEU A 31 -9.50 19.60 -5.42
N ALA A 32 -9.36 18.97 -4.26
CA ALA A 32 -10.27 17.92 -3.80
C ALA A 32 -11.40 18.54 -2.99
N PHE A 33 -12.63 18.20 -3.35
CA PHE A 33 -13.84 18.61 -2.66
C PHE A 33 -14.58 17.40 -2.13
N ARG A 34 -15.12 17.55 -0.92
CA ARG A 34 -16.19 16.71 -0.40
C ARG A 34 -17.38 17.61 -0.16
N ASP A 35 -18.51 17.25 -0.75
CA ASP A 35 -19.68 18.13 -0.84
C ASP A 35 -19.26 19.52 -1.39
N ASP A 36 -19.38 20.57 -0.60
CA ASP A 36 -18.96 21.94 -0.95
C ASP A 36 -17.66 22.40 -0.25
N VAL A 37 -16.99 21.51 0.48
CA VAL A 37 -15.78 21.85 1.26
C VAL A 37 -14.52 21.37 0.52
N CYS A 38 -13.58 22.29 0.31
CA CYS A 38 -12.24 21.95 -0.19
C CYS A 38 -11.43 21.25 0.92
N ILE A 39 -11.06 19.99 0.69
CA ILE A 39 -10.36 19.13 1.66
C ILE A 39 -8.87 18.96 1.33
N GLY A 40 -8.41 19.44 0.17
CA GLY A 40 -6.99 19.37 -0.19
C GLY A 40 -6.71 19.94 -1.58
N ALA A 41 -5.44 20.18 -1.88
CA ALA A 41 -5.00 20.69 -3.16
C ALA A 41 -3.62 20.13 -3.53
N GLY A 42 -3.38 19.95 -4.83
CA GLY A 42 -2.11 19.43 -5.33
C GLY A 42 -1.90 19.69 -6.82
N LYS A 43 -0.68 19.49 -7.29
CA LYS A 43 -0.33 19.70 -8.69
C LYS A 43 -0.42 18.42 -9.52
N VAL A 44 -0.72 18.61 -10.80
CA VAL A 44 -0.64 17.56 -11.82
C VAL A 44 0.75 17.57 -12.44
N ASN A 45 1.66 16.76 -11.89
CA ASN A 45 3.03 16.68 -12.36
C ASN A 45 3.71 15.33 -12.15
N MET A 46 2.98 14.34 -11.58
CA MET A 46 3.52 13.02 -11.34
C MET A 46 3.62 12.26 -12.65
N PHE A 47 4.82 11.74 -12.94
CA PHE A 47 5.07 10.92 -14.12
C PHE A 47 4.44 9.54 -13.98
N ARG A 48 3.84 9.07 -15.07
CA ARG A 48 3.19 7.78 -15.22
C ARG A 48 3.59 7.12 -16.53
N ALA A 49 4.31 6.01 -16.41
CA ALA A 49 4.81 5.25 -17.55
C ALA A 49 3.65 4.63 -18.37
N ASP A 50 2.62 4.14 -17.70
CA ASP A 50 1.44 3.55 -18.35
C ASP A 50 0.67 4.56 -19.22
N LEU A 51 0.57 5.83 -18.79
CA LEU A 51 -0.03 6.89 -19.59
C LEU A 51 0.85 7.29 -20.79
N ALA A 52 2.17 7.34 -20.59
CA ALA A 52 3.12 7.61 -21.66
C ALA A 52 3.09 6.52 -22.74
N ASP A 53 3.10 5.25 -22.32
CA ASP A 53 3.05 4.09 -23.21
C ASP A 53 1.72 3.99 -23.96
N ALA A 54 0.62 4.43 -23.33
CA ALA A 54 -0.69 4.54 -23.97
C ALA A 54 -0.83 5.74 -24.92
N GLY A 55 0.19 6.59 -25.05
CA GLY A 55 0.16 7.80 -25.88
C GLY A 55 -0.73 8.91 -25.33
N ILE A 56 -1.03 8.90 -24.02
CA ILE A 56 -1.83 9.93 -23.35
C ILE A 56 -0.89 11.03 -22.83
N GLY A 57 -0.77 12.11 -23.59
CA GLY A 57 0.09 13.24 -23.25
C GLY A 57 1.58 12.87 -23.18
N ASP A 58 2.32 13.45 -22.22
CA ASP A 58 3.75 13.22 -21.98
C ASP A 58 4.03 12.35 -20.73
N GLY A 59 3.00 11.66 -20.24
CA GLY A 59 3.03 10.88 -19.00
C GLY A 59 3.02 11.69 -17.70
N HIS A 60 3.19 13.02 -17.71
CA HIS A 60 3.22 13.85 -16.49
C HIS A 60 1.83 14.35 -16.09
N LEU A 61 0.90 13.40 -16.02
CA LEU A 61 -0.53 13.63 -15.89
C LEU A 61 -1.11 13.03 -14.59
N GLY A 62 -0.25 12.43 -13.76
CA GLY A 62 -0.61 11.97 -12.44
C GLY A 62 -0.67 13.12 -11.43
N PHE A 63 -1.48 12.94 -10.39
CA PHE A 63 -1.50 13.78 -9.21
C PHE A 63 -1.48 12.89 -7.96
N SER A 64 -0.81 13.36 -6.91
CA SER A 64 -0.84 12.77 -5.57
C SER A 64 -0.67 13.90 -4.56
N PHE A 65 -1.63 14.10 -3.67
CA PHE A 65 -1.58 15.20 -2.71
C PHE A 65 -2.36 14.90 -1.43
N PRO A 66 -2.03 15.60 -0.32
CA PRO A 66 -2.64 15.33 0.96
C PRO A 66 -4.06 15.90 1.00
N ILE A 67 -4.96 15.19 1.66
CA ILE A 67 -6.31 15.68 1.99
C ILE A 67 -6.51 15.62 3.50
N SER A 68 -7.37 16.49 4.02
CA SER A 68 -7.73 16.53 5.44
C SER A 68 -9.18 16.07 5.61
N VAL A 69 -9.38 14.79 5.88
CA VAL A 69 -10.71 14.22 6.18
C VAL A 69 -10.65 13.51 7.52
N ALA A 70 -11.69 13.69 8.34
CA ALA A 70 -11.79 12.97 9.60
C ALA A 70 -11.89 11.45 9.34
N ALA A 71 -11.23 10.63 10.17
CA ALA A 71 -11.08 9.19 9.95
C ALA A 71 -12.39 8.38 10.09
N ASP A 72 -13.45 9.01 10.56
CA ASP A 72 -14.82 8.48 10.68
C ASP A 72 -15.73 8.92 9.53
N GLU A 73 -15.26 9.80 8.66
CA GLU A 73 -16.06 10.40 7.60
C GLU A 73 -15.84 9.70 6.25
N THR A 74 -16.79 8.87 5.85
CA THR A 74 -16.91 8.36 4.48
C THR A 74 -17.69 9.36 3.60
N GLY A 75 -17.34 9.42 2.32
CA GLY A 75 -18.00 10.30 1.36
C GLY A 75 -17.39 10.22 -0.04
N ALA A 76 -18.13 10.72 -1.03
CA ALA A 76 -17.63 10.87 -2.39
C ALA A 76 -16.68 12.08 -2.46
N VAL A 77 -15.52 11.89 -3.07
CA VAL A 77 -14.58 12.99 -3.36
C VAL A 77 -14.67 13.33 -4.84
N PHE A 78 -14.74 14.62 -5.13
CA PHE A 78 -14.71 15.14 -6.49
C PHE A 78 -13.51 16.06 -6.66
N LEU A 79 -12.89 16.01 -7.83
CA LEU A 79 -11.73 16.83 -8.14
C LEU A 79 -12.12 17.95 -9.10
N LYS A 80 -11.67 19.17 -8.82
CA LYS A 80 -11.84 20.34 -9.69
C LYS A 80 -10.49 20.94 -10.02
N LEU A 81 -10.32 21.44 -11.24
CA LEU A 81 -9.14 22.24 -11.59
C LEU A 81 -9.31 23.66 -11.05
N GLU A 82 -8.25 24.20 -10.45
CA GLU A 82 -8.24 25.57 -9.96
C GLU A 82 -8.49 26.55 -11.13
N GLY A 83 -9.48 27.43 -10.96
CA GLY A 83 -9.88 28.41 -11.97
C GLY A 83 -10.67 27.83 -13.15
N SER A 84 -11.22 26.62 -13.02
CA SER A 84 -12.09 25.99 -14.02
C SER A 84 -13.30 25.30 -13.38
N ASP A 85 -14.45 25.36 -14.05
CA ASP A 85 -15.63 24.56 -13.70
C ASP A 85 -15.53 23.09 -14.18
N ALA A 86 -14.39 22.70 -14.76
CA ALA A 86 -14.18 21.35 -15.21
C ALA A 86 -13.95 20.41 -14.02
N VAL A 87 -14.90 19.52 -13.80
CA VAL A 87 -14.92 18.54 -12.69
C VAL A 87 -14.59 17.16 -13.22
N ILE A 88 -13.66 16.44 -12.57
CA ILE A 88 -13.64 14.97 -12.66
C ILE A 88 -14.71 14.47 -11.68
N LEU A 89 -15.85 14.06 -12.24
CA LEU A 89 -16.88 13.33 -11.50
C LEU A 89 -16.66 11.84 -11.70
N GLN A 90 -15.93 11.20 -10.78
CA GLN A 90 -16.04 9.76 -10.61
C GLN A 90 -16.96 9.48 -9.45
N SER A 91 -18.19 9.05 -9.76
CA SER A 91 -19.29 8.75 -8.84
C SER A 91 -19.05 7.56 -7.90
N GLY A 92 -17.79 7.17 -7.67
CA GLY A 92 -17.42 6.00 -6.87
C GLY A 92 -16.08 6.10 -6.13
N ALA A 93 -15.40 7.27 -6.15
CA ALA A 93 -14.19 7.46 -5.36
C ALA A 93 -14.57 7.74 -3.90
N THR A 94 -14.71 6.67 -3.12
CA THR A 94 -15.01 6.73 -1.68
C THR A 94 -13.72 6.75 -0.87
N ILE A 95 -13.66 7.62 0.12
CA ILE A 95 -12.55 7.72 1.06
C ILE A 95 -12.47 6.42 1.86
N ALA A 96 -11.44 5.60 1.61
CA ALA A 96 -11.11 4.50 2.52
C ALA A 96 -10.38 5.13 3.72
N THR A 97 -11.04 5.23 4.88
CA THR A 97 -10.46 5.91 6.03
C THR A 97 -9.26 5.13 6.58
N GLY A 98 -8.07 5.52 6.13
CA GLY A 98 -6.80 5.19 6.78
C GLY A 98 -6.81 5.69 8.20
N ALA A 99 -6.44 4.84 9.15
CA ALA A 99 -6.17 5.26 10.51
C ALA A 99 -5.20 6.45 10.51
N LYS A 100 -5.46 7.41 11.41
CA LYS A 100 -4.58 8.52 11.77
C LYS A 100 -3.11 8.07 11.71
N ALA A 101 -2.31 8.80 10.94
CA ALA A 101 -0.87 8.60 10.75
C ALA A 101 -0.17 8.15 12.04
N GLU A 102 0.03 6.86 12.21
CA GLU A 102 1.10 6.36 13.07
C GLU A 102 2.41 6.66 12.38
N THR A 103 3.43 6.98 13.18
CA THR A 103 4.71 7.55 12.77
C THR A 103 5.36 6.69 11.68
N ARG A 104 5.14 7.09 10.42
CA ARG A 104 5.90 6.64 9.25
C ARG A 104 7.38 6.60 9.64
N LEU A 105 8.10 5.61 9.13
CA LEU A 105 9.54 5.52 9.36
C LEU A 105 10.22 6.79 8.84
N ASP A 106 11.16 7.33 9.59
CA ASP A 106 12.02 8.39 9.06
C ASP A 106 13.01 7.80 8.04
N ARG A 107 13.30 8.53 6.96
CA ARG A 107 14.27 8.11 5.94
C ARG A 107 15.67 7.91 6.52
N ALA A 108 16.09 8.73 7.49
CA ALA A 108 17.42 8.56 8.09
C ALA A 108 17.48 7.29 8.95
N GLU A 109 16.40 7.00 9.68
CA GLU A 109 16.24 5.75 10.42
C GLU A 109 16.25 4.53 9.48
N MET A 110 15.45 4.56 8.40
CA MET A 110 15.41 3.51 7.39
C MET A 110 16.80 3.24 6.80
N ARG A 111 17.56 4.30 6.45
CA ARG A 111 18.94 4.17 5.95
C ARG A 111 19.86 3.49 6.96
N THR A 112 19.71 3.81 8.24
CA THR A 112 20.48 3.20 9.34
C THR A 112 20.15 1.71 9.48
N ARG A 113 18.85 1.36 9.46
CA ARG A 113 18.38 -0.04 9.49
C ARG A 113 18.91 -0.85 8.32
N LEU A 114 18.87 -0.31 7.09
CA LEU A 114 19.42 -0.97 5.90
C LEU A 114 20.94 -1.18 5.98
N ALA A 115 21.69 -0.24 6.57
CA ALA A 115 23.12 -0.38 6.78
C ALA A 115 23.44 -1.50 7.79
N ALA A 116 22.68 -1.57 8.89
CA ALA A 116 22.79 -2.63 9.89
C ALA A 116 22.46 -4.01 9.29
N LEU A 117 21.41 -4.09 8.45
CA LEU A 117 21.02 -5.32 7.76
C LEU A 117 22.12 -5.82 6.81
N LYS A 118 22.73 -4.92 6.02
CA LYS A 118 23.89 -5.25 5.17
C LYS A 118 25.08 -5.75 5.99
N TRP A 119 25.34 -5.13 7.14
CA TRP A 119 26.39 -5.58 8.05
C TRP A 119 26.10 -6.98 8.59
N ALA A 120 24.86 -7.25 9.01
CA ALA A 120 24.44 -8.55 9.53
C ALA A 120 24.61 -9.67 8.49
N LEU A 121 24.17 -9.44 7.25
CA LEU A 121 24.37 -10.38 6.14
C LEU A 121 25.87 -10.67 5.92
N LYS A 122 26.71 -9.61 5.85
CA LYS A 122 28.16 -9.75 5.63
C LYS A 122 28.85 -10.61 6.70
N HIS A 123 28.34 -10.60 7.93
CA HIS A 123 28.88 -11.36 9.05
C HIS A 123 28.12 -12.67 9.32
N GLY A 124 27.24 -13.10 8.41
CA GLY A 124 26.49 -14.35 8.52
C GLY A 124 25.51 -14.40 9.70
N ARG A 125 25.05 -13.24 10.18
CA ARG A 125 24.09 -13.15 11.30
C ARG A 125 22.64 -13.34 10.87
N ILE A 126 22.37 -13.19 9.58
CA ILE A 126 21.07 -13.42 8.95
C ILE A 126 21.29 -14.16 7.62
N PRO A 127 20.35 -15.02 7.20
CA PRO A 127 20.40 -15.65 5.89
C PRO A 127 20.02 -14.63 4.78
N GLN A 128 20.37 -14.98 3.55
CA GLN A 128 20.09 -14.15 2.37
C GLN A 128 18.59 -13.91 2.15
N SER A 129 17.75 -14.91 2.46
CA SER A 129 16.28 -14.82 2.35
C SER A 129 15.71 -13.68 3.20
N ASP A 130 16.17 -13.58 4.44
CA ASP A 130 15.66 -12.63 5.42
C ASP A 130 16.18 -11.24 5.10
N PHE A 131 17.44 -11.15 4.64
CA PHE A 131 17.99 -9.92 4.08
C PHE A 131 17.15 -9.39 2.92
N ASP A 132 16.83 -10.23 1.94
CA ASP A 132 16.07 -9.78 0.76
C ASP A 132 14.65 -9.39 1.13
N PHE A 133 13.99 -10.16 1.98
CA PHE A 133 12.68 -9.82 2.54
C PHE A 133 12.70 -8.44 3.23
N LEU A 134 13.53 -8.26 4.26
CA LEU A 134 13.57 -7.03 5.04
C LEU A 134 14.00 -5.83 4.21
N ARG A 135 14.96 -6.03 3.29
CA ARG A 135 15.40 -4.97 2.39
C ARG A 135 14.28 -4.51 1.47
N ILE A 136 13.56 -5.44 0.84
CA ILE A 136 12.46 -5.10 -0.09
C ILE A 136 11.33 -4.44 0.68
N LEU A 137 10.89 -5.06 1.79
CA LEU A 137 9.82 -4.54 2.63
C LEU A 137 10.11 -3.13 3.15
N TRP A 138 11.31 -2.86 3.67
CA TRP A 138 11.64 -1.51 4.13
C TRP A 138 11.83 -0.49 3.01
N SER A 139 12.19 -0.94 1.80
CA SER A 139 12.36 -0.02 0.66
C SER A 139 11.03 0.38 0.04
N PHE A 140 10.10 -0.58 -0.10
CA PHE A 140 8.86 -0.40 -0.87
C PHE A 140 7.60 -0.40 -0.01
N GLY A 141 7.63 -0.98 1.19
CA GLY A 141 6.45 -1.12 2.06
C GLY A 141 5.58 -2.33 1.70
N ALA A 142 5.96 -3.08 0.67
CA ALA A 142 5.33 -4.34 0.27
C ALA A 142 6.38 -5.37 -0.17
N TYR A 143 6.06 -6.64 0.00
CA TYR A 143 6.87 -7.77 -0.42
C TYR A 143 6.00 -8.94 -0.84
N GLU A 144 6.24 -9.49 -2.03
CA GLU A 144 5.56 -10.69 -2.51
C GLU A 144 6.46 -11.92 -2.39
N ARG A 145 5.88 -13.02 -1.90
CA ARG A 145 6.53 -14.32 -1.77
C ARG A 145 5.71 -15.40 -2.46
N GLY A 146 6.30 -16.04 -3.47
CA GLY A 146 5.76 -17.29 -4.02
C GLY A 146 5.84 -18.43 -2.99
N LEU A 147 4.76 -19.21 -2.91
CA LEU A 147 4.61 -20.36 -2.02
C LEU A 147 4.92 -21.69 -2.72
N SER A 148 5.06 -21.68 -4.04
CA SER A 148 5.40 -22.87 -4.83
C SER A 148 6.90 -23.12 -4.81
N ARG A 149 7.32 -24.27 -4.30
CA ARG A 149 8.71 -24.75 -4.38
C ARG A 149 8.83 -26.01 -5.21
N ARG A 150 9.84 -26.04 -6.08
CA ARG A 150 10.22 -27.26 -6.80
C ARG A 150 11.13 -28.11 -5.92
N VAL A 151 10.74 -29.36 -5.71
CA VAL A 151 11.57 -30.34 -5.02
C VAL A 151 12.30 -31.16 -6.09
N PRO A 152 13.63 -31.27 -6.08
CA PRO A 152 14.39 -31.96 -7.13
C PRO A 152 13.96 -33.40 -7.39
N THR A 153 13.36 -34.06 -6.39
CA THR A 153 12.92 -35.46 -6.43
C THR A 153 11.43 -35.64 -6.75
N SER A 154 10.69 -34.56 -7.01
CA SER A 154 9.24 -34.60 -7.30
C SER A 154 8.93 -33.79 -8.56
N GLU A 155 8.18 -34.38 -9.49
CA GLU A 155 7.68 -33.67 -10.68
C GLU A 155 6.62 -32.62 -10.32
N THR A 156 5.90 -32.82 -9.21
CA THR A 156 4.87 -31.90 -8.74
C THR A 156 5.47 -30.86 -7.80
N PRO A 157 5.22 -29.55 -8.03
CA PRO A 157 5.61 -28.51 -7.07
C PRO A 157 4.90 -28.72 -5.74
N VAL A 158 5.64 -28.51 -4.65
CA VAL A 158 5.07 -28.53 -3.30
C VAL A 158 4.68 -27.10 -2.94
N LEU A 159 3.43 -26.92 -2.56
CA LEU A 159 2.93 -25.64 -2.08
C LEU A 159 3.18 -25.54 -0.57
N ASP A 160 3.99 -24.58 -0.15
CA ASP A 160 4.22 -24.31 1.26
C ASP A 160 2.97 -23.68 1.88
N LYS A 161 2.71 -24.00 3.15
CA LYS A 161 1.55 -23.47 3.86
C LYS A 161 1.72 -21.96 4.07
N PRO A 162 0.78 -21.09 3.63
CA PRO A 162 0.90 -19.64 3.76
C PRO A 162 1.22 -19.20 5.20
N VAL A 163 0.54 -19.80 6.18
CA VAL A 163 0.70 -19.52 7.61
C VAL A 163 2.13 -19.81 8.10
N THR A 164 2.75 -20.89 7.63
CA THR A 164 4.13 -21.24 8.01
C THR A 164 5.14 -20.28 7.40
N VAL A 165 4.96 -19.91 6.13
CA VAL A 165 5.82 -18.92 5.48
C VAL A 165 5.67 -17.55 6.11
N ALA A 166 4.44 -17.14 6.42
CA ALA A 166 4.17 -15.89 7.10
C ALA A 166 4.86 -15.84 8.47
N ALA A 167 4.76 -16.91 9.28
CA ALA A 167 5.43 -16.99 10.58
C ALA A 167 6.94 -16.71 10.45
N GLN A 168 7.62 -17.39 9.52
CA GLN A 168 9.06 -17.18 9.28
C GLN A 168 9.40 -15.74 8.88
N LEU A 169 8.57 -15.10 8.06
CA LEU A 169 8.77 -13.70 7.68
C LEU A 169 8.53 -12.75 8.86
N PHE A 170 7.51 -12.99 9.67
CA PHE A 170 7.26 -12.19 10.88
C PHE A 170 8.38 -12.38 11.91
N GLU A 171 8.87 -13.61 12.11
CA GLU A 171 10.02 -13.92 12.97
C GLU A 171 11.28 -13.21 12.49
N SER A 172 11.52 -13.17 11.18
CA SER A 172 12.63 -12.42 10.59
C SER A 172 12.53 -10.92 10.89
N TYR A 173 11.31 -10.37 10.93
CA TYR A 173 11.08 -8.96 11.25
C TYR A 173 11.19 -8.67 12.75
N LEU A 174 10.59 -9.50 13.60
CA LEU A 174 10.56 -9.33 15.05
C LEU A 174 11.90 -9.70 15.72
N GLY A 175 12.67 -10.61 15.10
CA GLY A 175 13.84 -11.23 15.71
C GLY A 175 13.51 -12.18 16.86
N LEU A 176 12.24 -12.58 16.98
CA LEU A 176 11.66 -13.42 18.02
C LEU A 176 10.62 -14.35 17.40
N ASP A 177 10.25 -15.41 18.11
CA ASP A 177 9.16 -16.30 17.71
C ASP A 177 7.85 -15.51 17.57
N ALA A 178 7.08 -15.79 16.52
CA ALA A 178 5.88 -15.05 16.18
C ALA A 178 4.60 -15.87 16.49
N GLN A 179 3.71 -15.29 17.28
CA GLN A 179 2.34 -15.78 17.42
C GLN A 179 1.46 -15.11 16.37
N LEU A 180 0.88 -15.94 15.48
CA LEU A 180 0.02 -15.45 14.41
C LEU A 180 -1.45 -15.40 14.81
N GLU A 181 -2.12 -14.34 14.35
CA GLU A 181 -3.57 -14.20 14.37
C GLU A 181 -4.07 -14.07 12.93
N GLN A 182 -5.20 -14.73 12.61
CA GLN A 182 -5.78 -14.75 11.27
C GLN A 182 -7.16 -14.12 11.27
N VAL A 183 -7.41 -13.28 10.27
CA VAL A 183 -8.70 -12.62 10.07
C VAL A 183 -9.15 -12.85 8.63
N GLU A 184 -10.37 -13.36 8.46
CA GLU A 184 -11.00 -13.52 7.15
C GLU A 184 -11.71 -12.22 6.75
N MET A 185 -11.40 -11.73 5.56
CA MET A 185 -11.92 -10.49 4.98
C MET A 185 -12.73 -10.81 3.73
N MET A 186 -13.99 -10.41 3.73
CA MET A 186 -14.90 -10.56 2.58
C MET A 186 -15.13 -9.24 1.84
N GLN A 187 -14.67 -8.12 2.40
CA GLN A 187 -14.89 -6.77 1.88
C GLN A 187 -13.63 -5.91 2.05
N GLY A 188 -13.41 -4.97 1.12
CA GLY A 188 -12.24 -4.09 1.13
C GLY A 188 -12.15 -3.19 2.36
N GLU A 189 -13.28 -2.75 2.90
CA GLU A 189 -13.37 -1.89 4.08
C GLU A 189 -12.81 -2.56 5.35
N ALA A 190 -12.84 -3.90 5.41
CA ALA A 190 -12.30 -4.67 6.53
C ALA A 190 -10.77 -4.49 6.69
N LEU A 191 -10.06 -4.16 5.60
CA LEU A 191 -8.62 -3.90 5.64
C LEU A 191 -8.29 -2.74 6.58
N GLN A 192 -9.04 -1.64 6.52
CA GLN A 192 -8.75 -0.45 7.33
C GLN A 192 -9.04 -0.69 8.82
N ALA A 193 -10.05 -1.49 9.12
CA ALA A 193 -10.33 -1.92 10.50
C ALA A 193 -9.19 -2.79 11.05
N GLU A 194 -8.65 -3.69 10.24
CA GLU A 194 -7.55 -4.55 10.64
C GLU A 194 -6.22 -3.80 10.80
N ILE A 195 -5.91 -2.87 9.90
CA ILE A 195 -4.75 -1.97 10.03
C ILE A 195 -4.83 -1.22 11.37
N ARG A 196 -6.00 -0.64 11.70
CA ARG A 196 -6.23 0.03 13.01
C ARG A 196 -6.01 -0.90 14.19
N ARG A 197 -6.46 -2.15 14.08
CA ARG A 197 -6.33 -3.14 15.15
C ARG A 197 -4.86 -3.45 15.39
N VAL A 198 -4.10 -3.81 14.36
CA VAL A 198 -2.68 -4.16 14.48
C VAL A 198 -1.86 -2.98 14.96
N ALA A 199 -2.12 -1.79 14.42
CA ALA A 199 -1.53 -0.52 14.87
C ALA A 199 -1.70 -0.28 16.39
N SER A 200 -2.88 -0.62 16.94
CA SER A 200 -3.15 -0.46 18.37
C SER A 200 -2.44 -1.46 19.30
N LEU A 201 -1.80 -2.51 18.75
CA LEU A 201 -1.10 -3.52 19.53
C LEU A 201 0.35 -3.07 19.77
N PRO A 202 0.77 -2.87 21.04
CA PRO A 202 2.06 -2.23 21.35
C PRO A 202 3.29 -3.01 20.90
N ASP A 203 3.21 -4.35 20.88
CA ASP A 203 4.34 -5.23 20.55
C ASP A 203 4.17 -5.94 19.20
N ALA A 204 3.06 -5.74 18.50
CA ALA A 204 2.82 -6.41 17.23
C ALA A 204 3.79 -5.93 16.14
N ALA A 205 4.13 -6.82 15.21
CA ALA A 205 4.78 -6.40 13.99
C ALA A 205 3.83 -5.44 13.25
N PRO A 206 4.28 -4.27 12.78
CA PRO A 206 3.48 -3.34 11.99
C PRO A 206 3.34 -3.85 10.55
N LEU A 207 3.01 -5.13 10.41
CA LEU A 207 2.99 -5.88 9.17
C LEU A 207 1.69 -6.68 9.06
N LEU A 208 1.15 -6.76 7.86
CA LEU A 208 0.06 -7.67 7.52
C LEU A 208 0.46 -8.54 6.34
N ALA A 209 0.20 -9.84 6.43
CA ALA A 209 0.41 -10.78 5.32
C ALA A 209 -0.91 -11.28 4.78
N PHE A 210 -1.07 -11.27 3.46
CA PHE A 210 -2.32 -11.60 2.77
C PHE A 210 -2.12 -12.78 1.84
N TYR A 211 -3.08 -13.69 1.85
CA TYR A 211 -3.25 -14.70 0.82
C TYR A 211 -4.74 -14.94 0.60
N SER A 212 -5.09 -15.56 -0.52
CA SER A 212 -6.49 -15.73 -0.90
C SER A 212 -6.66 -17.00 -1.70
N THR A 213 -7.68 -17.80 -1.42
CA THR A 213 -8.02 -18.94 -2.29
C THR A 213 -8.67 -18.46 -3.59
N ASP A 214 -9.37 -17.33 -3.52
CA ASP A 214 -9.98 -16.68 -4.67
C ASP A 214 -9.06 -15.59 -5.22
N ARG A 215 -9.21 -15.22 -6.49
CA ARG A 215 -8.37 -14.15 -7.06
C ARG A 215 -8.82 -12.79 -6.54
N ALA A 216 -8.05 -12.20 -5.62
CA ALA A 216 -8.27 -10.85 -5.11
C ALA A 216 -7.13 -9.92 -5.53
N ARG A 217 -7.28 -8.60 -5.32
CA ARG A 217 -6.22 -7.61 -5.57
C ARG A 217 -5.97 -6.77 -4.33
N LEU A 218 -4.71 -6.63 -3.98
CA LEU A 218 -4.24 -5.71 -2.96
C LEU A 218 -3.46 -4.60 -3.65
N ARG A 219 -3.94 -3.37 -3.55
CA ARG A 219 -3.25 -2.19 -4.06
C ARG A 219 -2.44 -1.57 -2.94
N VAL A 220 -1.17 -1.32 -3.18
CA VAL A 220 -0.29 -0.70 -2.18
C VAL A 220 0.40 0.50 -2.81
N MET A 221 0.41 1.60 -2.07
CA MET A 221 1.19 2.78 -2.40
C MET A 221 2.60 2.60 -1.87
N GLU A 222 3.49 2.14 -2.73
CA GLU A 222 4.86 1.86 -2.33
C GLU A 222 5.60 3.14 -1.94
N GLY A 223 6.28 3.11 -0.79
CA GLY A 223 7.04 4.24 -0.25
C GLY A 223 6.29 5.11 0.74
N THR A 224 4.96 4.97 0.88
CA THR A 224 4.19 5.82 1.83
C THR A 224 4.30 5.41 3.29
N HIS A 225 4.95 4.27 3.58
CA HIS A 225 5.33 3.84 4.92
C HIS A 225 6.50 4.64 5.51
N VAL A 226 7.22 5.41 4.68
CA VAL A 226 8.35 6.26 5.07
C VAL A 226 8.00 7.72 4.84
N SER A 227 8.31 8.60 5.80
CA SER A 227 8.18 10.04 5.62
C SER A 227 9.54 10.70 5.44
N SER A 228 9.60 11.79 4.66
CA SER A 228 10.79 12.64 4.56
C SER A 228 10.82 13.75 5.62
N ALA A 229 9.64 14.18 6.10
CA ALA A 229 9.48 15.15 7.20
C ALA A 229 8.10 15.00 7.88
N ALA A 230 7.94 15.57 9.07
CA ALA A 230 6.64 15.62 9.75
C ALA A 230 5.67 16.50 8.94
N GLY A 231 4.56 15.92 8.47
CA GLY A 231 3.55 16.62 7.68
C GLY A 231 3.73 16.56 6.15
N ASP A 232 4.77 15.88 5.66
CA ASP A 232 4.90 15.64 4.21
C ASP A 232 3.77 14.75 3.69
N ALA A 233 3.26 15.11 2.52
CA ALA A 233 2.30 14.30 1.80
C ALA A 233 2.92 12.92 1.50
N PRO A 234 2.17 11.83 1.67
CA PRO A 234 2.65 10.52 1.24
C PRO A 234 2.95 10.57 -0.26
N GLN A 235 4.21 10.31 -0.61
CA GLN A 235 4.64 10.15 -2.00
C GLN A 235 4.94 8.68 -2.23
N GLY A 236 4.30 8.09 -3.23
CA GLY A 236 4.52 6.69 -3.56
C GLY A 236 4.03 6.32 -4.95
N THR A 237 4.37 5.10 -5.34
CA THR A 237 3.92 4.51 -6.61
C THR A 237 2.83 3.49 -6.32
N LEU A 238 1.70 3.58 -7.00
CA LEU A 238 0.62 2.61 -6.86
C LEU A 238 1.02 1.31 -7.55
N SER A 239 1.05 0.22 -6.78
CA SER A 239 1.35 -1.13 -7.25
C SER A 239 0.16 -2.06 -6.98
N ASP A 240 -0.24 -2.83 -7.99
CA ASP A 240 -1.30 -3.84 -7.91
C ASP A 240 -0.69 -5.24 -7.65
N TYR A 241 -0.96 -5.81 -6.47
CA TYR A 241 -0.58 -7.18 -6.11
C TYR A 241 -1.78 -8.12 -6.28
N THR A 242 -1.64 -9.17 -7.07
CA THR A 242 -2.69 -10.19 -7.21
C THR A 242 -2.56 -11.21 -6.10
N LEU A 243 -3.61 -11.42 -5.30
CA LEU A 243 -3.63 -12.43 -4.25
C LEU A 243 -4.21 -13.74 -4.80
N THR A 244 -3.48 -14.83 -4.58
CA THR A 244 -3.83 -16.19 -5.00
C THR A 244 -3.42 -17.21 -3.93
N ALA A 245 -3.73 -18.49 -4.17
CA ALA A 245 -3.29 -19.57 -3.29
C ALA A 245 -1.78 -19.86 -3.42
N GLU A 246 -1.12 -19.31 -4.45
CA GLU A 246 0.28 -19.59 -4.78
C GLU A 246 1.24 -18.52 -4.27
N ASN A 247 0.74 -17.42 -3.70
CA ASN A 247 1.56 -16.34 -3.21
C ASN A 247 1.06 -15.78 -1.88
N LEU A 248 1.98 -15.14 -1.17
CA LEU A 248 1.75 -14.41 0.05
C LEU A 248 2.29 -12.99 -0.16
N VAL A 249 1.47 -11.99 0.10
CA VAL A 249 1.88 -10.57 -0.01
C VAL A 249 1.93 -9.98 1.38
N VAL A 250 3.09 -9.48 1.80
CA VAL A 250 3.29 -8.82 3.08
C VAL A 250 3.38 -7.32 2.84
N ILE A 251 2.66 -6.53 3.63
CA ILE A 251 2.74 -5.07 3.61
C ILE A 251 3.10 -4.55 4.99
N ASP A 252 3.76 -3.40 5.00
CA ASP A 252 3.87 -2.55 6.17
C ASP A 252 2.55 -1.80 6.36
N ILE A 253 1.94 -1.86 7.54
CA ILE A 253 0.62 -1.25 7.79
C ILE A 253 0.65 0.28 7.71
N ARG A 254 1.85 0.88 7.74
CA ARG A 254 2.05 2.32 7.53
C ARG A 254 1.98 2.71 6.06
N ALA A 255 2.10 1.74 5.15
CA ALA A 255 1.86 1.97 3.73
C ALA A 255 0.36 2.11 3.49
N SER A 256 0.00 3.02 2.60
CA SER A 256 -1.39 3.22 2.17
C SER A 256 -1.77 2.04 1.28
N ALA A 257 -2.85 1.34 1.63
CA ALA A 257 -3.28 0.17 0.88
C ALA A 257 -4.81 0.09 0.75
N GLU A 258 -5.27 -0.53 -0.33
CA GLU A 258 -6.68 -0.80 -0.63
C GLU A 258 -6.83 -2.27 -1.02
N LEU A 259 -7.82 -2.96 -0.43
CA LEU A 259 -8.14 -4.33 -0.78
C LEU A 259 -9.38 -4.39 -1.68
N VAL A 260 -9.25 -5.03 -2.83
CA VAL A 260 -10.35 -5.28 -3.76
C VAL A 260 -10.66 -6.77 -3.79
N VAL A 261 -11.73 -7.16 -3.10
CA VAL A 261 -12.22 -8.54 -3.02
C VAL A 261 -13.36 -8.74 -4.03
N PRO A 262 -13.33 -9.76 -4.90
CA PRO A 262 -14.44 -10.04 -5.80
C PRO A 262 -15.67 -10.53 -5.01
N PRO A 263 -16.90 -10.42 -5.56
CA PRO A 263 -18.11 -10.92 -4.91
C PRO A 263 -17.99 -12.40 -4.52
N GLY A 264 -18.15 -12.71 -3.23
CA GLY A 264 -18.02 -14.05 -2.69
C GLY A 264 -16.58 -14.54 -2.46
N GLY A 265 -15.58 -13.74 -2.83
CA GLY A 265 -14.17 -14.01 -2.57
C GLY A 265 -13.80 -13.81 -1.10
N ARG A 266 -12.73 -14.49 -0.67
CA ARG A 266 -12.24 -14.43 0.72
C ARG A 266 -10.74 -14.23 0.75
N VAL A 267 -10.31 -13.19 1.46
CA VAL A 267 -8.90 -12.90 1.70
C VAL A 267 -8.59 -13.18 3.16
N ILE A 268 -7.52 -13.91 3.43
CA ILE A 268 -7.02 -14.11 4.79
C ILE A 268 -5.89 -13.11 5.04
N ALA A 269 -6.06 -12.31 6.07
CA ALA A 269 -5.01 -11.45 6.62
C ALA A 269 -4.39 -12.13 7.85
N LEU A 270 -3.07 -12.07 7.94
CA LEU A 270 -2.28 -12.57 9.05
C LEU A 270 -1.57 -11.39 9.71
N SER A 271 -1.64 -11.32 11.02
CA SER A 271 -0.85 -10.40 11.85
C SER A 271 -0.02 -11.21 12.85
N ALA A 272 1.01 -10.60 13.41
CA ALA A 272 1.91 -11.28 14.32
C ALA A 272 2.26 -10.42 15.53
N SER A 273 2.27 -11.06 16.69
CA SER A 273 2.85 -10.53 17.93
C SER A 273 3.98 -11.44 18.40
N PRO A 274 4.98 -10.92 19.14
CA PRO A 274 5.99 -11.75 19.78
C PRO A 274 5.34 -12.81 20.66
N ALA A 275 5.75 -14.06 20.51
CA ALA A 275 5.42 -15.09 21.48
C ALA A 275 6.14 -14.75 22.79
N ILE A 276 5.41 -14.26 23.78
CA ILE A 276 5.95 -13.98 25.10
C ILE A 276 6.44 -15.32 25.68
N ALA A 277 7.74 -15.41 26.00
CA ALA A 277 8.34 -16.53 26.69
C ALA A 277 7.99 -16.54 28.19
#